data_AF-A0A661LSS9-F1
#
_entry.id   AF-A0A661LSS9-F1
#
_cell.length_a   1.000
_cell.length_b   1.000
_cell.length_c   1.000
_cell.angle_alpha   90.00
_cell.angle_beta   90.00
_cell.angle_gamma   90.00
#
_symmetry.space_group_name_H-M   'P 1'
#
loop_
_entity.id
_entity.type
_entity.pdbx_description
1 polymer ?
#
loop_
_entity_poly.entity_id
_entity_poly.type
_entity_poly.pdbx_seq_one_letter_code
_entity_poly.pdbx_strand_id
1 'polypeptide(L)'
;MNMFFYIYIALWVSTCFIAFVLYIRYRNSFAITCHGYWRFLLKPWKVVTFLIAATGLTLIAPYTGDPTWDYFDALFMSLLTYFTAPWAIGVIYKFIKRELPFKHAFVAFCVWMFSASWSYDLYILLRDGFYPITWFSNIFASSALYILAGLLWNLDWKREKGVFFSFMEKDWPVSSTHSVFPKILFFTLPFMILVTFLILYFFWF
;
A
#
# COMPACT_ATOMS: atom_id res chain seq x y z
N MET A 1 -2.75 -24.49 16.13
CA MET A 1 -1.77 -23.76 15.29
C MET A 1 -0.40 -24.41 15.46
N ASN A 2 0.38 -24.62 14.39
CA ASN A 2 1.72 -25.23 14.46
C ASN A 2 2.74 -24.25 15.10
N MET A 3 3.79 -24.77 15.75
CA MET A 3 4.92 -24.02 16.32
C MET A 3 5.48 -22.97 15.34
N PHE A 4 5.57 -23.32 14.06
CA PHE A 4 5.98 -22.41 12.99
C PHE A 4 5.20 -21.08 13.03
N PHE A 5 3.88 -21.13 13.11
CA PHE A 5 3.04 -19.94 13.09
C PHE A 5 3.15 -19.12 14.37
N TYR A 6 3.35 -19.75 15.53
CA TYR A 6 3.62 -19.00 16.75
C TYR A 6 4.92 -18.19 16.66
N ILE A 7 5.98 -18.81 16.13
CA ILE A 7 7.27 -18.12 15.90
C ILE A 7 7.10 -17.02 14.85
N TYR A 8 6.43 -17.32 13.73
CA TYR A 8 6.16 -16.36 12.67
C TYR A 8 5.39 -15.14 13.20
N ILE A 9 4.33 -15.35 13.99
CA ILE A 9 3.53 -14.29 14.60
C ILE A 9 4.35 -13.48 15.59
N ALA A 10 5.08 -14.14 16.49
CA ALA A 10 5.94 -13.45 17.44
C ALA A 10 6.97 -12.55 16.73
N LEU A 11 7.56 -13.02 15.63
CA LEU A 11 8.53 -12.26 14.84
C LEU A 11 7.90 -11.04 14.17
N TRP A 12 6.79 -11.19 13.44
CA TRP A 12 6.21 -10.04 12.74
C TRP A 12 5.59 -9.03 13.71
N VAL A 13 4.97 -9.48 14.81
CA VAL A 13 4.46 -8.59 15.88
C VAL A 13 5.61 -7.81 16.51
N SER A 14 6.73 -8.47 16.83
CA SER A 14 7.92 -7.80 17.37
C SER A 14 8.48 -6.78 16.38
N THR A 15 8.48 -7.12 15.10
CA THR A 15 8.95 -6.23 14.02
C THR A 15 8.06 -5.00 13.89
N CYS A 16 6.73 -5.18 13.91
CA CYS A 16 5.77 -4.08 13.95
C CYS A 16 5.94 -3.19 15.19
N PHE A 17 6.18 -3.79 16.35
CA PHE A 17 6.42 -3.04 17.58
C PHE A 17 7.70 -2.19 17.50
N ILE A 18 8.81 -2.76 17.00
CA ILE A 18 10.07 -2.03 16.78
C ILE A 18 9.85 -0.89 15.78
N ALA A 19 9.15 -1.16 14.67
CA ALA A 19 8.83 -0.13 13.67
C ALA A 19 7.99 1.01 14.27
N PHE A 20 7.01 0.68 15.12
CA PHE A 20 6.20 1.65 15.82
C PHE A 20 7.02 2.51 16.78
N VAL A 21 7.91 1.90 17.59
CA VAL A 21 8.82 2.63 18.49
C VAL A 21 9.74 3.57 17.70
N LEU A 22 10.30 3.11 16.58
CA LEU A 22 11.12 3.94 15.69
C LEU A 22 10.33 5.09 15.09
N TYR A 23 9.08 4.83 14.67
CA TYR A 23 8.18 5.84 14.14
C TYR A 23 7.89 6.92 15.19
N ILE A 24 7.52 6.56 16.41
CA ILE A 24 7.23 7.53 17.48
C ILE A 24 8.48 8.34 17.84
N ARG A 25 9.63 7.68 18.01
CA ARG A 25 10.89 8.32 18.38
C ARG A 25 11.39 9.32 17.34
N TYR A 26 11.16 9.04 16.05
CA TYR A 26 11.63 9.87 14.94
C TYR A 26 10.49 10.42 14.08
N ARG A 27 9.30 10.64 14.66
CA ARG A 27 8.06 11.03 13.95
C ARG A 27 8.26 12.11 12.90
N ASN A 28 9.00 13.16 13.24
CA ASN A 28 9.20 14.33 12.39
C ASN A 28 10.15 14.07 11.20
N SER A 29 10.87 12.94 11.18
CA SER A 29 11.69 12.57 10.02
C SER A 29 10.93 11.79 8.95
N PHE A 30 9.77 11.21 9.26
CA PHE A 30 9.02 10.41 8.30
C PHE A 30 8.09 11.29 7.46
N ALA A 31 8.24 11.22 6.13
CA ALA A 31 7.43 12.02 5.20
C ALA A 31 5.90 11.86 5.39
N ILE A 32 5.43 10.69 5.85
CA ILE A 32 4.00 10.42 6.13
C ILE A 32 3.41 11.33 7.21
N THR A 33 4.24 11.88 8.12
CA THR A 33 3.79 12.82 9.16
C THR A 33 3.71 14.25 8.66
N CYS A 34 4.32 14.55 7.51
CA CYS A 34 4.34 15.88 6.95
C CYS A 34 2.98 16.23 6.31
N HIS A 35 2.50 17.45 6.55
CA HIS A 35 1.28 17.98 5.91
C HIS A 35 1.32 17.91 4.36
N GLY A 36 2.53 18.00 3.78
CA GLY A 36 2.73 17.86 2.34
C GLY A 36 2.25 16.51 1.80
N TYR A 37 2.47 15.43 2.55
CA TYR A 37 2.03 14.09 2.15
C TYR A 37 0.51 13.98 2.06
N TRP A 38 -0.19 14.50 3.06
CA TRP A 38 -1.64 14.48 3.10
C TRP A 38 -2.26 15.34 1.99
N ARG A 39 -1.71 16.52 1.71
CA ARG A 39 -2.11 17.33 0.56
C ARG A 39 -1.85 16.62 -0.78
N PHE A 40 -0.75 15.89 -0.86
CA PHE A 40 -0.39 15.08 -2.02
C PHE A 40 -1.32 13.90 -2.25
N LEU A 41 -1.77 13.26 -1.18
CA LEU A 41 -2.69 12.14 -1.26
C LEU A 41 -4.12 12.63 -1.56
N LEU A 42 -4.57 13.72 -0.94
CA LEU A 42 -5.92 14.26 -1.08
C LEU A 42 -6.18 15.03 -2.40
N LYS A 43 -5.33 14.85 -3.42
CA LYS A 43 -5.63 15.37 -4.77
C LYS A 43 -6.93 14.69 -5.27
N PRO A 44 -7.89 15.46 -5.85
CA PRO A 44 -9.21 14.92 -6.19
C PRO A 44 -9.19 13.60 -6.98
N TRP A 45 -8.31 13.49 -7.97
CA TRP A 45 -8.23 12.28 -8.80
C TRP A 45 -7.73 11.04 -8.03
N LYS A 46 -6.86 11.21 -7.04
CA LYS A 46 -6.38 10.10 -6.20
C LYS A 46 -7.49 9.61 -5.29
N VAL A 47 -8.23 10.56 -4.70
CA VAL A 47 -9.41 10.26 -3.88
C VAL A 47 -10.46 9.54 -4.72
N VAL A 48 -10.78 10.04 -5.92
CA VAL A 48 -11.77 9.39 -6.80
C VAL A 48 -11.33 7.99 -7.22
N THR A 49 -10.08 7.82 -7.67
CA THR A 49 -9.57 6.48 -8.04
C THR A 49 -9.52 5.53 -6.86
N PHE A 50 -9.18 6.01 -5.66
CA PHE A 50 -9.28 5.25 -4.42
C PHE A 50 -10.72 4.84 -4.11
N LEU A 51 -11.67 5.77 -4.15
CA LEU A 51 -13.07 5.47 -3.86
C LEU A 51 -13.64 4.42 -4.83
N ILE A 52 -13.31 4.52 -6.12
CA ILE A 52 -13.69 3.52 -7.12
C ILE A 52 -13.07 2.15 -6.78
N ALA A 53 -11.76 2.12 -6.53
CA ALA A 53 -11.04 0.87 -6.23
C ALA A 53 -11.52 0.22 -4.93
N ALA A 54 -11.64 0.99 -3.84
CA ALA A 54 -12.07 0.52 -2.54
C ALA A 54 -13.52 0.04 -2.56
N THR A 55 -14.43 0.79 -3.20
CA THR A 55 -15.83 0.37 -3.35
C THR A 55 -15.93 -0.88 -4.20
N GLY A 56 -15.21 -0.93 -5.33
CA GLY A 56 -15.18 -2.10 -6.20
C GLY A 56 -14.69 -3.33 -5.46
N LEU A 57 -13.51 -3.28 -4.82
CA LEU A 57 -12.95 -4.40 -4.06
C LEU A 57 -13.84 -4.83 -2.91
N THR A 58 -14.36 -3.89 -2.12
CA THR A 58 -15.20 -4.21 -0.96
C THR A 58 -16.50 -4.88 -1.37
N LEU A 59 -17.12 -4.43 -2.47
CA LEU A 59 -18.35 -5.03 -2.98
C LEU A 59 -18.12 -6.39 -3.63
N ILE A 60 -16.98 -6.58 -4.30
CA ILE A 60 -16.65 -7.77 -5.09
C ILE A 60 -16.09 -8.89 -4.21
N ALA A 61 -15.38 -8.55 -3.12
CA ALA A 61 -14.67 -9.49 -2.27
C ALA A 61 -15.51 -10.68 -1.75
N PRO A 62 -16.72 -10.49 -1.18
CA PRO A 62 -17.52 -11.62 -0.72
C PRO A 62 -18.11 -12.51 -1.83
N TYR A 63 -18.04 -12.06 -3.08
CA TYR A 63 -18.42 -12.87 -4.25
C TYR A 63 -17.23 -13.59 -4.87
N THR A 64 -16.02 -13.39 -4.34
CA THR A 64 -14.88 -14.25 -4.67
C THR A 64 -15.12 -15.66 -4.11
N GLY A 65 -14.54 -16.68 -4.73
CA GLY A 65 -14.60 -18.05 -4.22
C GLY A 65 -13.82 -18.24 -2.91
N ASP A 66 -13.08 -17.22 -2.46
CA ASP A 66 -12.25 -17.26 -1.26
C ASP A 66 -13.07 -16.95 0.01
N PRO A 67 -13.26 -17.91 0.93
CA PRO A 67 -14.04 -17.70 2.16
C PRO A 67 -13.39 -16.75 3.16
N THR A 68 -12.14 -16.34 2.91
CA THR A 68 -11.43 -15.41 3.78
C THR A 68 -11.78 -13.96 3.47
N TRP A 69 -12.02 -13.63 2.19
CA TRP A 69 -12.32 -12.29 1.72
C TRP A 69 -13.74 -11.87 2.06
N ASP A 70 -13.87 -10.79 2.84
CA ASP A 70 -15.14 -10.21 3.20
C ASP A 70 -15.17 -8.69 3.03
N TYR A 71 -16.26 -8.07 3.47
CA TYR A 71 -16.42 -6.62 3.37
C TYR A 71 -15.45 -5.87 4.29
N PHE A 72 -15.07 -6.44 5.44
CA PHE A 72 -14.26 -5.78 6.45
C PHE A 72 -12.80 -5.78 6.04
N ASP A 73 -12.25 -6.93 5.65
CA ASP A 73 -10.85 -7.04 5.25
C ASP A 73 -10.54 -6.28 3.96
N ALA A 74 -11.38 -6.40 2.94
CA ALA A 74 -11.25 -5.66 1.71
C ALA A 74 -11.26 -4.14 1.96
N LEU A 75 -12.13 -3.65 2.85
CA LEU A 75 -12.22 -2.23 3.18
C LEU A 75 -10.98 -1.72 3.93
N PHE A 76 -10.59 -2.37 5.03
CA PHE A 76 -9.45 -1.87 5.79
C PHE A 76 -8.13 -2.02 5.03
N MET A 77 -7.95 -3.09 4.25
CA MET A 77 -6.76 -3.26 3.41
C MET A 77 -6.70 -2.19 2.32
N SER A 78 -7.84 -1.84 1.71
CA SER A 78 -7.92 -0.76 0.73
C SER A 78 -7.54 0.60 1.35
N LEU A 79 -8.01 0.88 2.57
CA LEU A 79 -7.66 2.09 3.31
C LEU A 79 -6.16 2.13 3.63
N LEU A 80 -5.61 1.06 4.22
CA LEU A 80 -4.19 0.97 4.53
C LEU A 80 -3.36 1.18 3.25
N THR A 81 -3.69 0.49 2.17
CA THR A 81 -3.00 0.60 0.88
C THR A 81 -3.00 2.05 0.36
N TYR A 82 -4.14 2.73 0.41
CA TYR A 82 -4.22 4.12 -0.03
C TYR A 82 -3.34 5.06 0.80
N PHE A 83 -3.39 4.93 2.12
CA PHE A 83 -2.64 5.81 3.01
C PHE A 83 -1.15 5.54 3.02
N THR A 84 -0.71 4.31 2.76
CA THR A 84 0.68 3.92 3.01
C THR A 84 1.45 3.50 1.78
N ALA A 85 0.81 3.00 0.72
CA ALA A 85 1.53 2.53 -0.47
C ALA A 85 2.34 3.64 -1.17
N PRO A 86 1.79 4.84 -1.41
CA PRO A 86 2.54 5.89 -2.09
C PRO A 86 3.77 6.31 -1.29
N TRP A 87 3.63 6.40 0.03
CA TRP A 87 4.73 6.71 0.94
C TRP A 87 5.78 5.60 0.99
N ALA A 88 5.37 4.35 1.18
CA ALA A 88 6.29 3.23 1.33
C ALA A 88 7.14 3.02 0.08
N ILE A 89 6.52 3.03 -1.11
CA ILE A 89 7.24 2.90 -2.39
C ILE A 89 8.22 4.06 -2.59
N GLY A 90 7.82 5.29 -2.27
CA GLY A 90 8.72 6.45 -2.35
C GLY A 90 9.91 6.37 -1.40
N VAL A 91 9.69 5.90 -0.17
CA VAL A 91 10.76 5.69 0.82
C VAL A 91 11.73 4.59 0.38
N ILE A 92 11.22 3.46 -0.11
CA ILE A 92 12.06 2.35 -0.58
C ILE A 92 12.91 2.81 -1.78
N TYR A 93 12.32 3.53 -2.74
CA TYR A 93 13.07 4.11 -3.85
C TYR A 93 14.19 5.03 -3.37
N LYS A 94 13.89 5.98 -2.47
CA LYS A 94 14.89 6.92 -1.94
C LYS A 94 15.97 6.22 -1.11
N PHE A 95 15.64 5.16 -0.38
CA PHE A 95 16.62 4.33 0.31
C PHE A 95 17.56 3.62 -0.68
N ILE A 96 17.03 3.03 -1.76
CA ILE A 96 17.84 2.42 -2.83
C ILE A 96 18.77 3.45 -3.47
N LYS A 97 18.31 4.70 -3.63
CA LYS A 97 19.13 5.84 -4.08
C LYS A 97 20.09 6.40 -3.02
N ARG A 98 20.12 5.81 -1.82
CA ARG A 98 20.96 6.23 -0.67
C ARG A 98 20.63 7.65 -0.16
N GLU A 99 19.42 8.14 -0.41
CA GLU A 99 18.93 9.45 0.05
C GLU A 99 18.29 9.38 1.44
N LEU A 100 17.90 8.18 1.90
CA LEU A 100 17.30 7.96 3.22
C LEU A 100 18.06 6.90 4.01
N PRO A 101 18.10 7.01 5.35
CA PRO A 101 18.74 6.00 6.19
C PRO A 101 17.88 4.74 6.34
N PHE A 102 18.53 3.61 6.66
CA PHE A 102 17.90 2.29 6.76
C PHE A 102 16.63 2.25 7.62
N LYS A 103 16.58 3.01 8.72
CA LYS A 103 15.40 3.09 9.59
C LYS A 103 14.12 3.48 8.84
N HIS A 104 14.21 4.28 7.77
CA HIS A 104 13.04 4.65 6.96
C HIS A 104 12.56 3.47 6.13
N ALA A 105 13.48 2.77 5.46
CA ALA A 105 13.16 1.58 4.68
C ALA A 105 12.60 0.46 5.56
N PHE A 106 13.16 0.26 6.75
CA PHE A 106 12.67 -0.72 7.71
C PHE A 106 11.21 -0.44 8.11
N VAL A 107 10.88 0.79 8.53
CA VAL A 107 9.50 1.15 8.88
C VAL A 107 8.57 1.07 7.67
N ALA A 108 9.00 1.53 6.50
CA ALA A 108 8.22 1.43 5.27
C ALA A 108 7.91 -0.02 4.86
N PHE A 109 8.89 -0.92 5.01
CA PHE A 109 8.71 -2.35 4.77
C PHE A 109 7.74 -2.97 5.77
N CYS A 110 7.83 -2.63 7.05
CA CYS A 110 6.89 -3.14 8.07
C CYS A 110 5.46 -2.68 7.80
N VAL A 111 5.28 -1.41 7.44
CA VAL A 111 3.96 -0.85 7.09
C VAL A 111 3.42 -1.48 5.82
N TRP A 112 4.27 -1.71 4.81
CA TRP A 112 3.89 -2.47 3.62
C TRP A 112 3.42 -3.87 4.01
N MET A 113 4.24 -4.67 4.68
CA MET A 113 3.90 -6.04 5.06
C MET A 113 2.63 -6.10 5.92
N PHE A 114 2.45 -5.13 6.82
CA PHE A 114 1.23 -5.00 7.61
C PHE A 114 0.01 -4.71 6.74
N SER A 115 0.11 -3.75 5.82
CA SER A 115 -0.97 -3.38 4.90
C SER A 115 -1.33 -4.49 3.90
N ALA A 116 -0.33 -5.21 3.40
CA ALA A 116 -0.51 -6.19 2.33
C ALA A 116 -0.81 -7.61 2.86
N SER A 117 -0.45 -7.94 4.11
CA SER A 117 -0.63 -9.29 4.65
C SER A 117 -1.03 -9.30 6.11
N TRP A 118 -0.20 -8.78 7.02
CA TRP A 118 -0.35 -9.12 8.44
C TRP A 118 -1.63 -8.58 9.07
N SER A 119 -2.19 -7.48 8.58
CA SER A 119 -3.50 -6.98 9.04
C SER A 119 -4.64 -7.93 8.68
N TYR A 120 -4.65 -8.47 7.47
CA TYR A 120 -5.57 -9.51 7.02
C TYR A 120 -5.35 -10.82 7.79
N ASP A 121 -4.10 -11.27 7.90
CA ASP A 121 -3.82 -12.53 8.59
C ASP A 121 -4.22 -12.47 10.07
N LEU A 122 -3.99 -11.32 10.72
CA LEU A 122 -4.43 -11.05 12.09
C LEU A 122 -5.96 -11.03 12.19
N TYR A 123 -6.63 -10.38 11.24
CA TYR A 123 -8.09 -10.33 11.20
C TYR A 123 -8.71 -11.73 11.15
N ILE A 124 -8.27 -12.56 10.20
CA ILE A 124 -8.75 -13.94 10.06
C ILE A 124 -8.41 -14.78 11.29
N LEU A 125 -7.20 -14.63 11.85
CA LEU A 125 -6.81 -15.34 13.07
C LEU A 125 -7.73 -14.99 14.25
N LEU A 126 -8.11 -13.73 14.40
CA LEU A 126 -9.02 -13.28 15.46
C LEU A 126 -10.47 -13.68 15.19
N ARG A 127 -10.91 -13.64 13.93
CA ARG A 127 -12.28 -13.96 13.50
C ARG A 127 -12.56 -15.47 13.59
N ASP A 128 -11.66 -16.27 13.02
CA ASP A 128 -11.90 -17.69 12.75
C ASP A 128 -11.01 -18.63 13.60
N GLY A 129 -10.04 -18.09 14.33
CA GLY A 129 -9.17 -18.86 15.22
C GLY A 129 -8.06 -19.65 14.52
N PHE A 130 -7.88 -19.48 13.20
CA PHE A 130 -6.82 -20.11 12.42
C PHE A 130 -6.08 -19.10 11.54
N TYR A 131 -4.81 -19.42 11.25
CA TYR A 131 -4.01 -18.63 10.32
C TYR A 131 -4.41 -18.97 8.86
N PRO A 132 -4.59 -17.98 7.97
CA PRO A 132 -5.03 -18.26 6.59
C PRO A 132 -4.13 -19.26 5.88
N ILE A 133 -4.71 -20.23 5.17
CA ILE A 133 -3.94 -21.22 4.40
C ILE A 133 -3.21 -20.54 3.23
N THR A 134 -3.82 -19.51 2.66
CA THR A 134 -3.33 -18.72 1.53
C THR A 134 -2.33 -17.61 1.92
N TRP A 135 -1.93 -17.51 3.19
CA TRP A 135 -1.11 -16.41 3.70
C TRP A 135 0.14 -16.12 2.86
N PHE A 136 0.86 -17.15 2.43
CA PHE A 136 2.10 -16.99 1.70
C PHE A 136 1.84 -16.43 0.29
N SER A 137 0.85 -16.98 -0.41
CA SER A 137 0.43 -16.49 -1.72
C SER A 137 -0.13 -15.07 -1.64
N ASN A 138 -0.87 -14.76 -0.57
CA ASN A 138 -1.43 -13.44 -0.32
C ASN A 138 -0.33 -12.38 -0.19
N ILE A 139 0.78 -12.67 0.49
CA ILE A 139 1.93 -11.75 0.56
C ILE A 139 2.35 -11.28 -0.84
N PHE A 140 2.48 -12.18 -1.81
CA PHE A 140 2.92 -11.82 -3.16
C PHE A 140 1.83 -11.07 -3.94
N ALA A 141 0.61 -11.60 -3.94
CA ALA A 141 -0.50 -11.00 -4.69
C ALA A 141 -0.81 -9.59 -4.17
N SER A 142 -0.99 -9.44 -2.85
CA SER A 142 -1.26 -8.16 -2.23
C SER A 142 -0.07 -7.21 -2.27
N SER A 143 1.17 -7.71 -2.25
CA SER A 143 2.35 -6.85 -2.48
C SER A 143 2.41 -6.32 -3.90
N ALA A 144 2.04 -7.12 -4.92
CA ALA A 144 1.98 -6.64 -6.29
C ALA A 144 0.95 -5.51 -6.42
N LEU A 145 -0.26 -5.70 -5.86
CA LEU A 145 -1.30 -4.66 -5.79
C LEU A 145 -0.81 -3.40 -5.06
N TYR A 146 -0.15 -3.58 -3.91
CA TYR A 146 0.39 -2.49 -3.10
C TYR A 146 1.46 -1.68 -3.86
N ILE A 147 2.38 -2.35 -4.56
CA ILE A 147 3.37 -1.67 -5.42
C ILE A 147 2.68 -0.88 -6.53
N LEU A 148 1.74 -1.50 -7.25
CA LEU A 148 1.06 -0.86 -8.37
C LEU A 148 0.25 0.36 -7.91
N ALA A 149 -0.44 0.25 -6.78
CA ALA A 149 -1.15 1.35 -6.14
C ALA A 149 -0.19 2.48 -5.73
N GLY A 150 0.95 2.12 -5.10
CA GLY A 150 1.98 3.06 -4.73
C GLY A 150 2.61 3.78 -5.93
N LEU A 151 2.83 3.09 -7.05
CA LEU A 151 3.31 3.69 -8.29
C LEU A 151 2.25 4.59 -8.93
N LEU A 152 1.02 4.11 -9.06
CA LEU A 152 -0.12 4.85 -9.64
C LEU A 152 -0.32 6.18 -8.92
N TRP A 153 -0.46 6.17 -7.61
CA TRP A 153 -0.69 7.39 -6.82
C TRP A 153 0.58 8.24 -6.60
N ASN A 154 1.74 7.79 -7.10
CA ASN A 154 2.92 8.64 -7.27
C ASN A 154 3.08 9.22 -8.68
N LEU A 155 2.19 8.92 -9.63
CA LEU A 155 2.24 9.59 -10.93
C LEU A 155 1.97 11.10 -10.78
N ASP A 156 2.85 11.89 -11.38
CA ASP A 156 2.74 13.34 -11.47
C ASP A 156 3.18 13.82 -12.86
N TRP A 157 2.91 15.08 -13.18
CA TRP A 157 3.26 15.70 -14.44
C TRP A 157 3.79 17.12 -14.25
N LYS A 158 4.86 17.45 -14.97
CA LYS A 158 5.45 18.80 -15.03
C LYS A 158 5.71 19.13 -16.49
N ARG A 159 5.47 20.39 -16.88
CA ARG A 159 5.61 20.85 -18.29
C ARG A 159 6.98 20.52 -18.90
N GLU A 160 8.04 20.64 -18.11
CA GLU A 160 9.43 20.43 -18.56
C GLU A 160 9.87 18.96 -18.56
N LYS A 161 9.25 18.10 -17.74
CA LYS A 161 9.68 16.70 -17.53
C LYS A 161 8.72 15.66 -18.10
N GLY A 162 7.50 16.06 -18.47
CA GLY A 162 6.45 15.12 -18.83
C GLY A 162 5.90 14.39 -17.60
N VAL A 163 5.50 13.13 -17.78
CA VAL A 163 4.99 12.25 -16.73
C VAL A 163 6.15 11.58 -16.00
N PHE A 164 6.14 11.62 -14.67
CA PHE A 164 7.18 11.04 -13.83
C PHE A 164 6.59 10.58 -12.49
N PHE A 165 7.38 9.87 -11.68
CA PHE A 165 6.98 9.53 -10.32
C PHE A 165 7.43 10.61 -9.34
N SER A 166 6.50 11.14 -8.55
CA SER A 166 6.75 12.25 -7.63
C SER A 166 7.86 11.97 -6.63
N PHE A 167 8.07 10.72 -6.20
CA PHE A 167 9.15 10.35 -5.28
C PHE A 167 10.57 10.52 -5.86
N MET A 168 10.68 10.72 -7.18
CA MET A 168 11.96 11.01 -7.84
C MET A 168 12.39 12.48 -7.63
N GLU A 169 11.49 13.35 -7.16
CA GLU A 169 11.83 14.73 -6.86
C GLU A 169 12.50 14.85 -5.49
N LYS A 170 13.35 15.88 -5.35
CA LYS A 170 14.03 16.18 -4.08
C LYS A 170 13.04 16.61 -3.00
N ASP A 171 12.02 17.38 -3.40
CA ASP A 171 11.05 17.98 -2.48
C ASP A 171 9.84 17.06 -2.21
N TRP A 172 9.89 15.79 -2.61
CA TRP A 172 8.81 14.85 -2.30
C TRP A 172 8.60 14.74 -0.78
N PRO A 173 7.35 14.76 -0.26
CA PRO A 173 6.07 14.61 -0.96
C PRO A 173 5.33 15.94 -1.23
N VAL A 174 6.02 16.98 -1.69
CA VAL A 174 5.35 18.22 -2.12
C VAL A 174 4.58 18.00 -3.44
N SER A 175 3.33 18.45 -3.45
CA SER A 175 2.44 18.35 -4.61
C SER A 175 2.78 19.35 -5.71
N SER A 176 2.69 18.93 -6.97
CA SER A 176 2.53 19.87 -8.09
C SER A 176 1.22 20.67 -7.96
N THR A 177 1.25 21.95 -8.30
CA THR A 177 0.10 22.88 -8.24
C THR A 177 -0.81 22.82 -9.46
N HIS A 178 -0.40 22.15 -10.53
CA HIS A 178 -1.12 22.11 -11.81
C HIS A 178 -2.15 20.97 -11.91
N SER A 179 -3.05 21.05 -12.88
CA SER A 179 -3.95 19.94 -13.22
C SER A 179 -3.14 18.80 -13.86
N VAL A 180 -3.01 17.70 -13.12
CA VAL A 180 -2.18 16.55 -13.48
C VAL A 180 -2.98 15.48 -14.21
N PHE A 181 -4.23 15.24 -13.79
CA PHE A 181 -4.96 14.01 -14.14
C PHE A 181 -5.15 13.78 -15.65
N PRO A 182 -5.59 14.77 -16.45
CA PRO A 182 -5.73 14.58 -17.90
C PRO A 182 -4.41 14.26 -18.60
N LYS A 183 -3.27 14.66 -18.02
CA LYS A 183 -1.93 14.44 -18.58
C LYS A 183 -1.35 13.07 -18.23
N ILE A 184 -1.81 12.47 -17.13
CA ILE A 184 -1.34 11.15 -16.67
C ILE A 184 -2.33 10.02 -16.99
N LEU A 185 -3.55 10.32 -17.44
CA LEU A 185 -4.62 9.32 -17.62
C LEU A 185 -4.16 8.09 -18.42
N PHE A 186 -3.50 8.29 -19.56
CA PHE A 186 -2.98 7.18 -20.37
C PHE A 186 -1.96 6.32 -19.62
N PHE A 187 -1.15 6.92 -18.75
CA PHE A 187 -0.18 6.22 -17.91
C PHE A 187 -0.82 5.54 -16.70
N THR A 188 -2.01 5.96 -16.27
CA THR A 188 -2.76 5.27 -15.21
C THR A 188 -3.38 3.96 -15.69
N LEU A 189 -3.74 3.85 -16.98
CA LEU A 189 -4.45 2.70 -17.54
C LEU A 189 -3.70 1.37 -17.37
N PRO A 190 -2.39 1.25 -17.66
CA PRO A 190 -1.67 -0.01 -17.47
C PRO A 190 -1.74 -0.53 -16.03
N PHE A 191 -1.65 0.36 -15.03
CA PHE A 191 -1.77 -0.02 -13.62
C PHE A 191 -3.17 -0.51 -13.31
N MET A 192 -4.21 0.20 -13.76
CA MET A 192 -5.61 -0.18 -13.53
C MET A 192 -5.95 -1.51 -14.21
N ILE A 193 -5.47 -1.73 -15.43
CA ILE A 193 -5.66 -2.98 -16.17
C ILE A 193 -4.97 -4.13 -15.44
N LEU A 194 -3.71 -3.97 -15.03
CA LEU A 194 -2.96 -5.01 -14.33
C LEU A 194 -3.60 -5.36 -12.98
N VAL A 195 -4.03 -4.35 -12.20
CA VAL A 195 -4.78 -4.56 -10.96
C VAL A 195 -6.07 -5.32 -11.22
N THR A 196 -6.81 -4.97 -12.27
CA THR A 196 -8.04 -5.68 -12.64
C THR A 196 -7.77 -7.15 -12.96
N PHE A 197 -6.72 -7.44 -13.75
CA PHE A 197 -6.32 -8.83 -14.03
C PHE A 197 -5.91 -9.60 -12.78
N LEU A 198 -5.16 -8.96 -11.87
CA LEU A 198 -4.77 -9.58 -10.60
C LEU A 198 -5.97 -9.87 -9.70
N ILE A 199 -6.99 -9.01 -9.69
CA ILE A 199 -8.23 -9.25 -8.95
C ILE A 199 -9.06 -10.35 -9.60
N LEU A 200 -9.15 -10.37 -10.94
CA LEU A 200 -9.85 -11.42 -11.67
C LEU A 200 -9.26 -12.80 -11.41
N TYR A 201 -7.97 -12.92 -11.13
CA TYR A 201 -7.37 -14.20 -10.74
C TYR A 201 -8.05 -14.83 -9.49
N PHE A 202 -8.51 -14.01 -8.54
CA PHE A 202 -9.22 -14.48 -7.34
C PHE A 202 -10.64 -15.00 -7.63
N PHE A 203 -11.17 -14.81 -8.84
CA PHE A 203 -12.45 -15.39 -9.29
C PHE A 203 -12.33 -16.81 -9.85
N TRP A 204 -11.11 -17.24 -10.17
CA TRP A 204 -10.85 -18.55 -10.80
C TRP A 204 -10.33 -19.60 -9.80
N PHE A 205 -10.24 -19.24 -8.52
CA PHE A 205 -9.91 -20.13 -7.41
C PHE A 205 -11.15 -20.50 -6.61
#